data_AF-A0A482ZN30-F1
#
_entry.id   AF-A0A482ZN30-F1
#
_cell.length_a   1.000
_cell.length_b   1.000
_cell.length_c   1.000
_cell.angle_alpha   90.00
_cell.angle_beta   90.00
_cell.angle_gamma   90.00
#
_symmetry.space_group_name_H-M   'P 1'
#
loop_
_entity.id
_entity.type
_entity.pdbx_description
1 polymer ?
#
loop_
_entity_poly.entity_id
_entity_poly.type
_entity_poly.pdbx_seq_one_letter_code
_entity_poly.pdbx_strand_id
1 'polypeptide(L)'
;MLPILILFLYPFCWFRKLLNHLPGHWYILHTFVDSFQGCYKDGTEGTRDCRWFASLFFLIRLFLIVLGAFTLTLMFFVLGSIILVMVIMIVQPFKENVRHYSTINANFLLLLTIGFVNITAIQISRLLKPELVSVSITFISVSCILGLLYIPAIFIHHIGLHRCWSYTTTPIRKLRAWRQGYKLL
;
A
#
# COMPACT_ATOMS: atom_id res chain seq x y z
N MET A 1 0.57 -18.52 -0.35
CA MET A 1 1.06 -18.32 1.05
C MET A 1 2.57 -18.19 1.13
N LEU A 2 3.35 -19.07 0.47
CA LEU A 2 4.83 -19.06 0.49
C LEU A 2 5.49 -17.68 0.21
N PRO A 3 5.07 -16.89 -0.81
CA PRO A 3 5.69 -15.60 -1.12
C PRO A 3 5.52 -14.56 0.00
N ILE A 4 4.37 -14.61 0.69
CA ILE A 4 4.03 -13.70 1.79
C ILE A 4 4.88 -14.04 3.02
N LEU A 5 5.04 -15.34 3.30
CA LEU A 5 5.88 -15.80 4.39
C LEU A 5 7.35 -15.39 4.17
N ILE A 6 7.84 -15.53 2.94
CA ILE A 6 9.20 -15.09 2.56
C ILE A 6 9.34 -13.58 2.73
N LEU A 7 8.38 -12.79 2.24
CA LEU A 7 8.36 -11.33 2.44
C LEU A 7 8.38 -10.97 3.94
N PHE A 8 7.65 -11.70 4.78
CA PHE A 8 7.59 -11.46 6.21
C PHE A 8 8.88 -11.83 6.95
N LEU A 9 9.50 -12.95 6.56
CA LEU A 9 10.71 -13.44 7.22
C LEU A 9 11.98 -12.74 6.73
N TYR A 10 11.97 -12.15 5.53
CA TYR A 10 13.14 -11.50 4.93
C TYR A 10 13.73 -10.30 5.70
N PRO A 11 12.95 -9.43 6.38
CA PRO A 11 13.49 -8.41 7.28
C PRO A 11 14.38 -8.98 8.39
N PHE A 12 14.19 -10.24 8.79
CA PHE A 12 14.96 -10.86 9.86
C PHE A 12 16.33 -11.36 9.37
N CYS A 13 17.39 -10.96 10.09
CA CYS A 13 18.77 -11.29 9.73
C CYS A 13 19.05 -12.81 9.74
N TRP A 14 18.41 -13.58 10.62
CA TRP A 14 18.59 -15.04 10.69
C TRP A 14 18.03 -15.74 9.44
N PHE A 15 16.91 -15.26 8.92
CA PHE A 15 16.29 -15.83 7.72
C PHE A 15 17.09 -15.51 6.46
N ARG A 16 17.67 -14.30 6.37
CA ARG A 16 18.63 -13.96 5.30
C ARG A 16 19.87 -14.86 5.32
N LYS A 17 20.41 -15.16 6.51
CA LYS A 17 21.53 -16.12 6.64
C LYS A 17 21.13 -17.52 6.17
N LEU A 18 19.95 -18.00 6.56
CA LEU A 18 19.43 -19.30 6.11
C LEU A 18 19.27 -19.36 4.58
N LEU A 19 18.75 -18.30 3.97
CA LEU A 19 18.58 -18.18 2.53
C LEU A 19 19.91 -18.19 1.76
N ASN A 20 20.97 -17.59 2.33
CA ASN A 20 22.30 -17.59 1.73
C ASN A 20 22.94 -18.99 1.67
N HIS A 21 22.44 -19.96 2.45
CA HIS A 21 22.91 -21.35 2.40
C HIS A 21 22.19 -22.21 1.35
N LEU A 22 21.13 -21.70 0.70
CA LEU A 22 20.40 -22.42 -0.35
C LEU A 22 21.01 -22.17 -1.74
N PRO A 23 21.52 -23.19 -2.44
CA PRO A 23 22.13 -23.01 -3.76
C PRO A 23 21.10 -22.68 -4.86
N GLY A 24 21.41 -21.69 -5.70
CA GLY A 24 20.83 -21.52 -7.04
C GLY A 24 19.73 -20.44 -7.23
N HIS A 25 18.85 -20.22 -6.25
CA HIS A 25 17.64 -19.37 -6.46
C HIS A 25 17.63 -18.06 -5.64
N TRP A 26 18.68 -17.79 -4.87
CA TRP A 26 18.75 -16.63 -3.97
C TRP A 26 18.67 -15.29 -4.71
N TYR A 27 19.25 -15.19 -5.91
CA TYR A 27 19.26 -13.95 -6.70
C TYR A 27 17.84 -13.52 -7.15
N ILE A 28 17.04 -14.48 -7.64
CA ILE A 28 15.65 -14.24 -8.05
C ILE A 28 14.83 -13.81 -6.84
N LEU A 29 15.04 -14.47 -5.69
CA LEU A 29 14.34 -14.15 -4.46
C LEU A 29 14.70 -12.76 -3.94
N HIS A 30 15.98 -12.39 -3.97
CA HIS A 30 16.46 -11.07 -3.62
C HIS A 30 15.84 -10.01 -4.52
N THR A 31 15.85 -10.22 -5.84
CA THR A 31 15.27 -9.26 -6.79
C THR A 31 13.76 -9.10 -6.57
N PHE A 32 13.05 -10.20 -6.31
CA PHE A 32 11.64 -10.18 -5.97
C PHE A 32 11.39 -9.37 -4.69
N VAL A 33 12.10 -9.69 -3.59
CA VAL A 33 11.87 -9.01 -2.32
C VAL A 33 12.29 -7.55 -2.38
N ASP A 34 13.39 -7.21 -3.06
CA ASP A 34 13.82 -5.83 -3.26
C ASP A 34 12.82 -5.04 -4.11
N SER A 35 12.15 -5.67 -5.07
CA SER A 35 11.07 -5.01 -5.82
C SER A 35 9.87 -4.66 -4.93
N PHE A 36 9.54 -5.49 -3.95
CA PHE A 36 8.43 -5.26 -3.02
C PHE A 36 8.80 -4.35 -1.83
N GLN A 37 10.00 -4.47 -1.29
CA GLN A 37 10.46 -3.76 -0.10
C GLN A 37 11.33 -2.53 -0.42
N GLY A 38 11.81 -2.37 -1.65
CA GLY A 38 12.75 -1.31 -2.03
C GLY A 38 12.18 0.11 -1.88
N CYS A 39 10.85 0.25 -1.94
CA CYS A 39 10.16 1.52 -1.71
C CYS A 39 10.07 1.91 -0.22
N TYR A 40 10.32 0.98 0.70
CA TYR A 40 10.23 1.20 2.14
C TYR A 40 11.53 1.74 2.70
N LYS A 41 11.45 2.55 3.75
CA LYS A 41 12.63 3.03 4.48
C LYS A 41 13.43 1.84 4.99
N ASP A 42 14.75 1.87 4.77
CA ASP A 42 15.68 0.79 5.13
C ASP A 42 16.70 1.19 6.19
N GLY A 43 16.51 2.37 6.78
CA GLY A 43 17.34 2.92 7.85
C GLY A 43 18.73 3.41 7.44
N THR A 44 19.07 3.39 6.15
CA THR A 44 20.36 3.88 5.65
C THR A 44 20.48 5.41 5.70
N GLU A 45 19.36 6.12 5.63
CA GLU A 45 19.28 7.60 5.63
C GLU A 45 19.01 8.19 7.03
N GLY A 46 19.45 7.52 8.11
CA GLY A 46 19.15 7.95 9.49
C GLY A 46 17.68 7.81 9.88
N THR A 47 16.90 7.06 9.09
CA THR A 47 15.48 6.78 9.34
C THR A 47 15.30 5.42 10.03
N ARG A 48 14.09 5.10 10.48
CA ARG A 48 13.77 3.76 10.99
C ARG A 48 13.60 2.78 9.84
N ASP A 49 14.12 1.57 9.97
CA ASP A 49 13.81 0.48 9.02
C ASP A 49 12.32 0.12 9.13
N CYS A 50 11.62 0.28 8.00
CA CYS A 50 10.19 0.03 7.84
C CYS A 50 9.91 -1.08 6.83
N ARG A 51 10.90 -1.88 6.40
CA ARG A 51 10.68 -2.99 5.45
C ARG A 51 9.73 -4.06 5.99
N TRP A 52 9.73 -4.28 7.30
CA TRP A 52 8.77 -5.15 8.00
C TRP A 52 7.31 -4.70 7.83
N PHE A 53 7.08 -3.41 7.59
CA PHE A 53 5.74 -2.86 7.41
C PHE A 53 5.09 -3.40 6.14
N ALA A 54 5.84 -3.63 5.07
CA ALA A 54 5.30 -4.17 3.81
C ALA A 54 4.54 -5.49 4.05
N SER A 55 5.16 -6.37 4.81
CA SER A 55 4.63 -7.70 5.11
C SER A 55 3.54 -7.66 6.17
N LEU A 56 3.72 -6.85 7.22
CA LEU A 56 2.71 -6.63 8.25
C LEU A 56 1.43 -6.01 7.67
N PHE A 57 1.57 -5.05 6.76
CA PHE A 57 0.45 -4.43 6.06
C PHE A 57 -0.34 -5.45 5.23
N PHE A 58 0.35 -6.34 4.51
CA PHE A 58 -0.30 -7.41 3.77
C PHE A 58 -1.01 -8.41 4.71
N LEU A 59 -0.35 -8.79 5.81
CA LEU A 59 -0.92 -9.69 6.81
C LEU A 59 -2.17 -9.12 7.47
N ILE A 60 -2.14 -7.84 7.88
CA ILE A 60 -3.30 -7.17 8.47
C ILE A 60 -4.46 -7.15 7.47
N ARG A 61 -4.20 -6.82 6.20
CA ARG A 61 -5.25 -6.85 5.17
C ARG A 61 -5.88 -8.23 5.03
N LEU A 62 -5.06 -9.28 4.96
CA LEU A 62 -5.54 -10.65 4.88
C LEU A 62 -6.34 -11.04 6.12
N PHE A 63 -5.86 -10.68 7.31
CA PHE A 63 -6.55 -10.92 8.58
C PHE A 63 -7.90 -10.21 8.63
N LEU A 64 -8.00 -8.95 8.21
CA LEU A 64 -9.26 -8.21 8.16
C LEU A 64 -10.27 -8.84 7.22
N ILE A 65 -9.82 -9.35 6.06
CA ILE A 65 -10.70 -10.06 5.11
C ILE A 65 -11.21 -11.36 5.73
N VAL A 66 -10.33 -12.16 6.33
CA VAL A 66 -10.69 -13.42 6.98
C VAL A 66 -11.64 -13.17 8.15
N LEU A 67 -11.35 -12.20 9.00
CA LEU A 67 -12.21 -11.83 10.13
C LEU A 67 -13.59 -11.34 9.66
N GLY A 68 -13.64 -10.53 8.60
CA GLY A 68 -14.89 -10.10 7.97
C GLY A 68 -15.70 -11.27 7.42
N ALA A 69 -15.04 -12.27 6.82
CA ALA A 69 -15.70 -13.48 6.34
C ALA A 69 -16.26 -14.34 7.48
N PHE A 70 -15.51 -14.51 8.58
CA PHE A 70 -15.93 -15.32 9.73
C PHE A 70 -17.05 -14.68 10.56
N THR A 71 -16.96 -13.38 10.82
CA THR A 71 -17.92 -12.70 11.68
C THR A 71 -19.22 -12.34 10.96
N LEU A 72 -19.23 -12.40 9.61
CA LEU A 72 -20.30 -11.88 8.73
C LEU A 72 -20.63 -10.39 8.98
N THR A 73 -19.88 -9.72 9.85
CA THR A 73 -20.05 -8.31 10.19
C THR A 73 -18.94 -7.50 9.56
N LEU A 74 -19.32 -6.66 8.60
CA LEU A 74 -18.39 -5.77 7.89
C LEU A 74 -17.89 -4.61 8.78
N MET A 75 -18.43 -4.43 9.99
CA MET A 75 -18.01 -3.37 10.92
C MET A 75 -16.57 -3.52 11.40
N PHE A 76 -16.10 -4.75 11.66
CA PHE A 76 -14.69 -4.98 12.05
C PHE A 76 -13.73 -4.61 10.92
N PHE A 77 -14.15 -4.83 9.68
CA PHE A 77 -13.36 -4.44 8.51
C PHE A 77 -13.20 -2.92 8.42
N VAL A 78 -14.29 -2.17 8.63
CA VAL A 78 -14.30 -0.69 8.65
C VAL A 78 -13.42 -0.14 9.78
N LEU A 79 -13.53 -0.67 11.00
CA LEU A 79 -12.71 -0.21 12.11
C LEU A 79 -11.22 -0.50 11.86
N GLY A 80 -10.92 -1.72 11.40
CA GLY A 80 -9.56 -2.14 11.10
C GLY A 80 -8.91 -1.34 9.99
N SER A 81 -9.66 -0.98 8.94
CA SER A 81 -9.14 -0.13 7.85
C SER A 81 -8.85 1.30 8.33
N ILE A 82 -9.71 1.89 9.18
CA ILE A 82 -9.45 3.22 9.78
C ILE A 82 -8.17 3.21 10.61
N ILE A 83 -8.01 2.21 11.49
CA ILE A 83 -6.78 2.05 12.30
C ILE A 83 -5.56 1.93 11.38
N LEU A 84 -5.66 1.14 10.32
CA LEU A 84 -4.57 0.92 9.38
C LEU A 84 -4.20 2.21 8.62
N VAL A 85 -5.17 3.05 8.23
CA VAL A 85 -4.89 4.39 7.66
C VAL A 85 -4.13 5.25 8.67
N MET A 86 -4.58 5.30 9.94
CA MET A 86 -3.88 6.08 10.97
C MET A 86 -2.44 5.61 11.15
N VAL A 87 -2.21 4.29 11.19
CA VAL A 87 -0.86 3.72 11.30
C VAL A 87 0.00 4.10 10.09
N ILE A 88 -0.51 4.05 8.86
CA ILE A 88 0.23 4.48 7.65
C ILE A 88 0.64 5.95 7.75
N MET A 89 -0.27 6.82 8.21
CA MET A 89 -0.03 8.26 8.32
C MET A 89 1.00 8.61 9.40
N ILE A 90 1.02 7.86 10.51
CA ILE A 90 1.97 8.04 11.61
C ILE A 90 3.34 7.46 11.25
N VAL A 91 3.39 6.22 10.75
CA VAL A 91 4.65 5.50 10.49
C VAL A 91 5.36 6.04 9.25
N GLN A 92 4.61 6.47 8.23
CA GLN A 92 5.12 6.92 6.93
C GLN A 92 6.22 5.98 6.40
N PRO A 93 5.86 4.73 6.06
CA PRO A 93 6.81 3.64 5.88
C PRO A 93 7.65 3.77 4.60
N PHE A 94 7.23 4.62 3.67
CA PHE A 94 7.85 4.83 2.36
C PHE A 94 9.00 5.84 2.40
N LYS A 95 10.03 5.66 1.55
CA LYS A 95 11.13 6.63 1.38
C LYS A 95 10.61 7.96 0.81
N GLU A 96 11.32 9.07 1.04
CA GLU A 96 10.82 10.42 0.69
C GLU A 96 10.55 10.57 -0.82
N ASN A 97 11.41 9.99 -1.66
CA ASN A 97 11.27 9.96 -3.12
C ASN A 97 10.00 9.22 -3.60
N VAL A 98 9.45 8.32 -2.79
CA VAL A 98 8.26 7.50 -3.07
C VAL A 98 7.15 7.73 -2.03
N ARG A 99 7.20 8.87 -1.30
CA ARG A 99 6.24 9.18 -0.23
C ARG A 99 4.80 9.28 -0.72
N HIS A 100 4.59 9.69 -1.97
CA HIS A 100 3.27 9.77 -2.61
C HIS A 100 2.52 8.43 -2.61
N TYR A 101 3.21 7.28 -2.61
CA TYR A 101 2.57 5.97 -2.47
C TYR A 101 1.87 5.79 -1.11
N SER A 102 2.36 6.43 -0.04
CA SER A 102 1.70 6.42 1.27
C SER A 102 0.32 7.07 1.17
N THR A 103 0.24 8.22 0.51
CA THR A 103 -1.00 8.97 0.31
C THR A 103 -1.97 8.20 -0.58
N ILE A 104 -1.46 7.61 -1.68
CA ILE A 104 -2.28 6.76 -2.58
C ILE A 104 -2.84 5.56 -1.81
N ASN A 105 -2.02 4.86 -1.03
CA ASN A 105 -2.46 3.71 -0.24
C ASN A 105 -3.50 4.08 0.83
N ALA A 106 -3.29 5.20 1.54
CA ALA A 106 -4.23 5.71 2.53
C ALA A 106 -5.57 6.08 1.88
N ASN A 107 -5.55 6.80 0.76
CA ASN A 107 -6.76 7.21 0.05
C ASN A 107 -7.51 6.02 -0.55
N PHE A 108 -6.80 5.06 -1.14
CA PHE A 108 -7.40 3.82 -1.62
C PHE A 108 -8.11 3.06 -0.50
N LEU A 109 -7.47 2.95 0.67
CA LEU A 109 -8.04 2.28 1.82
C LEU A 109 -9.25 3.04 2.39
N LEU A 110 -9.22 4.37 2.39
CA LEU A 110 -10.33 5.22 2.80
C LEU A 110 -11.54 5.08 1.86
N LEU A 111 -11.32 5.13 0.55
CA LEU A 111 -12.39 4.92 -0.44
C LEU A 111 -13.04 3.54 -0.28
N LEU A 112 -12.22 2.51 -0.09
CA LEU A 112 -12.68 1.15 0.14
C LEU A 112 -13.50 1.07 1.44
N THR A 113 -13.07 1.75 2.51
CA THR A 113 -13.81 1.83 3.78
C THR A 113 -15.19 2.47 3.61
N ILE A 114 -15.28 3.57 2.87
CA ILE A 114 -16.56 4.24 2.55
C ILE A 114 -17.49 3.26 1.82
N GLY A 115 -16.96 2.51 0.84
CA GLY A 115 -17.73 1.47 0.15
C GLY A 115 -18.31 0.41 1.08
N PHE A 116 -17.54 -0.06 2.07
CA PHE A 116 -18.03 -1.03 3.06
C PHE A 116 -19.07 -0.43 4.01
N VAL A 117 -18.86 0.79 4.51
CA VAL A 117 -19.86 1.51 5.34
C VAL A 117 -21.18 1.62 4.60
N ASN A 118 -21.14 1.98 3.32
CA ASN A 118 -22.29 2.08 2.46
C ASN A 118 -23.07 0.76 2.31
N ILE A 119 -22.37 -0.36 2.11
CA ILE A 119 -22.99 -1.69 2.06
C ILE A 119 -23.67 -2.01 3.40
N THR A 120 -23.00 -1.74 4.53
CA THR A 120 -23.60 -1.98 5.85
C THR A 120 -24.81 -1.10 6.11
N ALA A 121 -24.78 0.16 5.66
CA ALA A 121 -25.90 1.08 5.80
C ALA A 121 -27.13 0.58 5.03
N ILE A 122 -26.97 0.05 3.80
CA ILE A 122 -28.09 -0.58 3.08
C ILE A 122 -28.66 -1.77 3.85
N GLN A 123 -27.79 -2.66 4.34
CA GLN A 123 -28.21 -3.86 5.05
C GLN A 123 -29.05 -3.49 6.28
N ILE A 124 -28.60 -2.50 7.06
CA ILE A 124 -29.31 -1.99 8.23
C ILE A 124 -30.61 -1.28 7.84
N SER A 125 -30.59 -0.42 6.81
CA SER A 125 -31.79 0.28 6.33
C SER A 125 -32.87 -0.68 5.84
N ARG A 126 -32.49 -1.77 5.16
CA ARG A 126 -33.41 -2.85 4.75
C ARG A 126 -34.04 -3.57 5.94
N LEU A 127 -33.32 -3.66 7.06
CA LEU A 127 -33.82 -4.29 8.30
C LEU A 127 -34.75 -3.38 9.11
N LEU A 128 -34.45 -2.08 9.22
CA LEU A 128 -35.23 -1.16 10.06
C LEU A 128 -36.51 -0.64 9.37
N LYS A 129 -36.39 0.04 8.22
CA LYS A 129 -37.53 0.66 7.52
C LYS A 129 -37.23 0.81 6.01
N PRO A 130 -38.12 0.37 5.12
CA PRO A 130 -37.89 0.44 3.67
C PRO A 130 -37.77 1.88 3.14
N GLU A 131 -38.34 2.88 3.81
CA GLU A 131 -38.23 4.29 3.42
C GLU A 131 -36.79 4.83 3.50
N LEU A 132 -35.95 4.29 4.39
CA LEU A 132 -34.53 4.67 4.54
C LEU A 132 -33.64 4.10 3.42
N VAL A 133 -34.16 3.16 2.63
CA VAL A 133 -33.41 2.54 1.53
C VAL A 133 -33.14 3.57 0.42
N SER A 134 -34.10 4.44 0.12
CA SER A 134 -33.92 5.49 -0.89
C SER A 134 -32.76 6.45 -0.54
N VAL A 135 -32.71 6.89 0.72
CA VAL A 135 -31.62 7.76 1.24
C VAL A 135 -30.27 7.04 1.20
N SER A 136 -30.25 5.74 1.51
CA SER A 136 -29.00 4.95 1.45
C SER A 136 -28.49 4.82 0.01
N ILE A 137 -29.39 4.64 -0.96
CA ILE A 137 -29.05 4.53 -2.39
C ILE A 137 -28.47 5.85 -2.93
N THR A 138 -29.03 7.01 -2.55
CA THR A 138 -28.50 8.31 -3.00
C THR A 138 -27.12 8.60 -2.40
N PHE A 139 -26.88 8.26 -1.13
CA PHE A 139 -25.57 8.39 -0.52
C PHE A 139 -24.50 7.53 -1.22
N ILE A 140 -24.90 6.35 -1.69
CA ILE A 140 -24.03 5.42 -2.43
C ILE A 140 -23.71 5.92 -3.81
N SER A 141 -24.71 6.41 -4.56
CA SER A 141 -24.47 6.92 -5.89
C SER A 141 -23.49 8.09 -5.85
N VAL A 142 -23.63 9.00 -4.87
CA VAL A 142 -22.67 10.09 -4.64
C VAL A 142 -21.27 9.56 -4.30
N SER A 143 -21.17 8.59 -3.38
CA SER A 143 -19.88 7.99 -3.00
C SER A 143 -19.18 7.30 -4.17
N CYS A 144 -19.94 6.58 -5.01
CA CYS A 144 -19.43 5.91 -6.21
C CYS A 144 -18.97 6.91 -7.27
N ILE A 145 -19.73 7.99 -7.49
CA ILE A 145 -19.34 9.06 -8.42
C ILE A 145 -18.04 9.72 -7.95
N LEU A 146 -17.92 10.03 -6.65
CA LEU A 146 -16.67 10.58 -6.09
C LEU A 146 -15.49 9.62 -6.28
N GLY A 147 -15.69 8.31 -6.03
CA GLY A 147 -14.66 7.29 -6.27
C GLY A 147 -14.26 7.18 -7.75
N LEU A 148 -15.23 7.24 -8.66
CA LEU A 148 -15.00 7.19 -10.10
C LEU A 148 -14.27 8.43 -10.62
N LEU A 149 -14.56 9.61 -10.09
CA LEU A 149 -13.86 10.86 -10.41
C LEU A 149 -12.45 10.91 -9.81
N TYR A 150 -12.23 10.20 -8.70
CA TYR A 150 -10.96 10.17 -8.01
C TYR A 150 -9.87 9.41 -8.78
N ILE A 151 -10.23 8.28 -9.43
CA ILE A 151 -9.30 7.48 -10.24
C ILE A 151 -8.63 8.30 -11.36
N PRO A 152 -9.36 9.00 -12.25
CA PRO A 152 -8.75 9.82 -13.28
C PRO A 152 -8.00 11.02 -12.69
N ALA A 153 -8.43 11.58 -11.54
CA ALA A 153 -7.69 12.64 -10.87
C ALA A 153 -6.29 12.17 -10.40
N ILE A 154 -6.18 10.98 -9.80
CA ILE A 154 -4.87 10.38 -9.47
C ILE A 154 -4.08 10.13 -10.75
N PHE A 155 -4.71 9.57 -11.78
CA PHE A 155 -4.04 9.24 -13.03
C PHE A 155 -3.44 10.49 -13.70
N ILE A 156 -4.21 11.58 -13.75
CA ILE A 156 -3.76 12.89 -14.25
C ILE A 156 -2.63 13.43 -13.38
N HIS A 157 -2.77 13.38 -12.05
CA HIS A 157 -1.73 13.82 -11.13
C HIS A 157 -0.42 13.02 -11.32
N HIS A 158 -0.52 11.70 -11.50
CA HIS A 158 0.61 10.82 -11.71
C HIS A 158 1.29 11.06 -13.07
N ILE A 159 0.51 11.20 -14.16
CA ILE A 159 1.07 11.57 -15.47
C ILE A 159 1.72 12.95 -15.43
N GLY A 160 1.09 13.92 -14.76
CA GLY A 160 1.62 15.26 -14.57
C GLY A 160 2.95 15.25 -13.84
N LEU A 161 3.04 14.53 -12.72
CA LEU A 161 4.27 14.36 -11.95
C LEU A 161 5.36 13.62 -12.74
N HIS A 162 5.01 12.55 -13.46
CA HIS A 162 5.97 11.78 -14.25
C HIS A 162 6.57 12.60 -15.39
N ARG A 163 5.76 13.42 -16.07
CA ARG A 163 6.24 14.34 -17.11
C ARG A 163 7.15 15.43 -16.54
N CYS A 164 6.80 15.99 -15.38
CA CYS A 164 7.60 17.02 -14.71
C CYS A 164 8.95 16.49 -14.20
N TRP A 165 8.96 15.24 -13.70
CA TRP A 165 10.17 14.57 -13.24
C TRP A 165 11.07 14.13 -14.39
N SER A 166 10.49 13.67 -15.50
CA SER A 166 11.25 13.35 -16.72
C SER A 166 11.97 14.57 -17.28
N TYR A 167 11.37 15.77 -17.18
CA TYR A 167 11.99 17.00 -17.67
C TYR A 167 13.15 17.51 -16.82
N THR A 168 13.19 17.16 -15.53
CA THR A 168 14.23 17.60 -14.59
C THR A 168 15.38 16.61 -14.41
N THR A 169 15.25 15.35 -14.89
CA THR A 169 16.24 14.28 -14.65
C THR A 169 17.10 13.87 -15.86
N THR A 170 16.86 14.42 -17.04
CA THR A 170 17.64 14.17 -18.26
C THR A 170 18.42 15.44 -18.61
N PRO A 171 19.77 15.57 -18.44
CA PRO A 171 20.85 14.58 -18.58
C PRO A 171 21.91 14.57 -17.44
N ILE A 172 21.82 15.47 -16.46
CA ILE A 172 22.90 15.73 -15.47
C ILE A 172 23.10 14.55 -14.50
N ARG A 173 22.03 13.83 -14.14
CA ARG A 173 22.12 12.65 -13.26
C ARG A 173 22.69 11.43 -13.98
N LYS A 174 22.37 11.22 -15.26
CA LYS A 174 23.01 10.19 -16.11
C LYS A 174 24.51 10.47 -16.27
N LEU A 175 24.90 11.74 -16.46
CA LEU A 175 26.31 12.16 -16.49
C LEU A 175 27.03 11.96 -15.15
N ARG A 176 26.36 12.20 -14.02
CA ARG A 176 26.94 12.02 -12.69
C ARG A 176 27.10 10.54 -12.31
N ALA A 177 26.14 9.70 -12.66
CA ALA A 177 26.22 8.24 -12.48
C ALA A 177 27.28 7.61 -13.40
N TRP A 178 27.37 8.05 -14.66
CA TRP A 178 28.44 7.64 -15.57
C TRP A 178 29.82 8.00 -15.03
N ARG A 179 29.98 9.21 -14.46
CA ARG A 179 31.26 9.65 -13.87
C ARG A 179 31.64 8.92 -12.57
N GLN A 180 30.68 8.33 -11.85
CA GLN A 180 30.95 7.55 -10.63
C GLN A 180 31.27 6.07 -10.91
N GLY A 181 30.79 5.50 -12.02
CA GLY A 181 31.10 4.12 -12.42
C GLY A 181 32.57 3.88 -12.81
N TYR A 182 33.31 4.92 -13.23
CA TYR A 182 34.73 4.82 -13.60
C TYR A 182 35.71 5.00 -12.43
N LYS A 183 35.23 5.17 -11.20
CA LYS A 183 36.11 5.29 -10.01
C LYS A 183 36.27 4.00 -9.21
N LEU A 184 35.72 2.88 -9.70
CA LEU A 184 35.77 1.57 -9.05
C LEU A 184 36.39 0.46 -9.95
N LEU A 185 37.13 0.87 -10.98
CA LEU A 185 38.10 0.06 -11.74
C LEU A 185 39.47 0.70 -11.56
#